data_AF-A0A386PUE9-F1
#
_entry.id   AF-A0A386PUE9-F1
#
_cell.length_a   1.000
_cell.length_b   1.000
_cell.length_c   1.000
_cell.angle_alpha   90.00
_cell.angle_beta   90.00
_cell.angle_gamma   90.00
#
_symmetry.space_group_name_H-M   'P 1'
#
loop_
_entity.id
_entity.type
_entity.pdbx_description
1 polymer ?
#
loop_
_entity_poly.entity_id
_entity_poly.type
_entity_poly.pdbx_seq_one_letter_code
_entity_poly.pdbx_strand_id
1 'polypeptide(L)' 'MYNNQYLKAYFTLKKIKQSDIADLLGKSTSTIRRKNDDLGFTQKEILLIHNKYNIPIEAFFYDNTENKDNKDFL' A
#
# COMPACT_ATOMS: atom_id res chain seq x y z
N MET A 1 -11.85 -3.58 2.76
CA MET A 1 -10.85 -3.08 3.72
C MET A 1 -9.52 -3.40 3.10
N TYR A 2 -8.71 -2.40 2.71
CA TYR A 2 -7.51 -2.64 1.90
C TYR A 2 -6.52 -3.53 2.66
N ASN A 3 -6.25 -4.73 2.18
CA ASN A 3 -5.24 -5.57 2.79
C ASN A 3 -3.83 -5.23 2.26
N ASN A 4 -3.23 -4.16 2.79
CA ASN A 4 -1.89 -3.71 2.40
C ASN A 4 -0.75 -4.59 2.95
N GLN A 5 -0.99 -5.87 3.27
CA GLN A 5 0.05 -6.76 3.81
C GLN A 5 1.26 -6.85 2.87
N TYR A 6 1.02 -6.93 1.55
CA TYR A 6 2.10 -6.96 0.55
C TYR A 6 2.87 -5.65 0.48
N LEU A 7 2.18 -4.51 0.48
CA LEU A 7 2.82 -3.19 0.52
C LEU A 7 3.69 -3.01 1.77
N LYS A 8 3.19 -3.44 2.94
CA LYS A 8 3.93 -3.41 4.21
C LYS A 8 5.18 -4.30 4.16
N ALA A 9 5.11 -5.45 3.48
CA ALA A 9 6.27 -6.32 3.26
C ALA A 9 7.33 -5.62 2.39
N TYR A 10 6.92 -4.95 1.31
CA TYR A 10 7.84 -4.15 0.48
C TYR A 10 8.54 -3.04 1.28
N PHE A 11 7.79 -2.31 2.11
CA PHE A 11 8.39 -1.30 2.99
C PHE A 11 9.42 -1.91 3.93
N THR A 12 9.10 -3.06 4.53
CA THR A 12 10.01 -3.76 5.45
C THR A 12 11.29 -4.22 4.74
N LEU A 13 11.17 -4.89 3.59
CA LEU A 13 12.31 -5.41 2.83
C LEU A 13 13.24 -4.29 2.35
N LYS A 14 12.67 -3.13 1.96
CA LYS A 14 13.43 -1.96 1.53
C LYS A 14 13.88 -1.06 2.68
N LYS A 15 13.61 -1.44 3.94
CA LYS A 15 13.91 -0.66 5.16
C LYS A 15 13.31 0.75 5.15
N ILE A 16 12.14 0.90 4.52
CA ILE A 16 11.39 2.16 4.44
C ILE A 16 10.53 2.29 5.68
N LYS A 17 10.77 3.34 6.46
CA LYS A 17 10.00 3.63 7.66
C LYS A 17 8.74 4.42 7.31
N GLN A 18 7.75 4.34 8.20
CA GLN A 18 6.54 5.14 8.10
C GLN A 18 6.83 6.66 8.12
N SER A 19 7.89 7.07 8.82
CA SER A 19 8.40 8.45 8.79
C SER A 19 8.85 8.87 7.39
N ASP A 20 9.51 7.98 6.66
CA ASP A 20 10.06 8.32 5.34
C ASP A 20 8.94 8.57 4.33
N ILE A 21 7.86 7.77 4.40
CA ILE A 21 6.66 7.99 3.60
C ILE A 21 5.92 9.27 4.04
N ALA A 22 5.91 9.55 5.35
CA ALA A 22 5.28 10.75 5.90
C ALA A 22 5.99 12.01 5.37
N ASP A 23 7.31 12.03 5.41
CA ASP A 23 8.14 13.10 4.90
C ASP A 23 7.98 13.27 3.37
N LEU A 24 8.01 12.16 2.62
CA LEU A 24 7.80 12.18 1.16
C LEU A 24 6.46 12.81 0.76
N LEU A 25 5.40 12.51 1.51
CA LEU A 25 4.04 12.96 1.18
C LEU A 25 3.65 14.28 1.86
N GLY A 26 4.52 14.83 2.73
CA GLY A 26 4.20 16.01 3.55
C GLY A 26 3.03 15.75 4.49
N LYS A 27 3.00 14.59 5.16
CA LYS A 27 1.90 14.15 6.04
C LYS A 27 2.42 13.75 7.41
N SER A 28 1.51 13.62 8.37
CA SER A 28 1.84 13.01 9.65
C SER A 28 2.04 11.49 9.51
N THR A 29 2.89 10.92 10.37
CA THR A 29 3.02 9.46 10.50
C THR A 29 1.67 8.82 10.80
N SER A 30 0.83 9.41 11.66
CA SER A 30 -0.52 8.91 11.95
C SER A 30 -1.41 8.81 10.70
N THR A 31 -1.26 9.74 9.74
CA THR A 31 -1.99 9.68 8.47
C THR A 31 -1.51 8.51 7.62
N ILE A 32 -0.19 8.28 7.55
CA ILE A 32 0.36 7.12 6.83
C ILE A 32 -0.10 5.80 7.45
N ARG A 33 -0.19 5.72 8.79
CA ARG A 33 -0.76 4.55 9.49
C ARG A 33 -2.16 4.23 8.97
N ARG A 34 -3.05 5.23 8.98
CA ARG A 34 -4.44 5.08 8.50
C ARG A 34 -4.52 4.71 7.02
N LYS A 35 -3.60 5.21 6.19
CA LYS A 35 -3.51 4.83 4.76
C LYS A 35 -3.08 3.39 4.57
N ASN A 36 -2.11 2.93 5.36
CA ASN A 36 -1.65 1.55 5.36
C ASN A 36 -2.69 0.58 5.92
N ASP A 37 -3.55 1.00 6.84
CA ASP A 37 -4.52 0.12 7.48
C ASP A 37 -5.86 0.08 6.72
N ASP A 38 -6.43 1.24 6.35
CA ASP A 38 -7.83 1.30 5.92
C ASP A 38 -8.12 2.24 4.72
N LEU A 39 -7.36 3.33 4.56
CA LEU A 39 -7.71 4.39 3.60
C LEU A 39 -7.09 4.21 2.21
N GLY A 40 -5.97 3.49 2.12
CA GLY A 40 -5.18 3.41 0.91
C GLY A 40 -4.49 4.72 0.50
N PHE A 41 -3.81 4.67 -0.63
CA PHE A 41 -3.08 5.79 -1.22
C PHE A 41 -3.78 6.28 -2.48
N THR A 42 -3.76 7.59 -2.69
CA THR A 42 -4.23 8.19 -3.95
C THR A 42 -3.25 7.87 -5.07
N GLN A 43 -3.70 7.94 -6.34
CA GLN A 43 -2.84 7.69 -7.51
C GLN A 43 -1.57 8.55 -7.50
N LYS A 44 -1.69 9.85 -7.15
CA LYS A 44 -0.53 10.76 -7.06
C LYS A 44 0.46 10.29 -5.99
N GLU A 45 -0.01 9.85 -4.83
CA GLU A 45 0.85 9.33 -3.76
C GLU A 45 1.53 8.02 -4.17
N ILE A 46 0.79 7.12 -4.82
CA ILE A 46 1.33 5.85 -5.34
C ILE A 46 2.48 6.13 -6.31
N LEU A 47 2.28 7.04 -7.27
CA LEU A 47 3.33 7.42 -8.23
C LEU A 47 4.56 8.02 -7.53
N LEU A 48 4.37 8.85 -6.50
CA LEU A 48 5.49 9.40 -5.73
C LEU A 48 6.27 8.31 -5.00
N ILE A 49 5.58 7.39 -4.32
CA ILE A 49 6.22 6.29 -3.59
C ILE A 49 6.92 5.33 -4.57
N HIS A 50 6.27 4.98 -5.68
CA HIS A 50 6.83 4.17 -6.75
C HIS A 50 8.13 4.79 -7.29
N ASN A 51 8.08 6.05 -7.70
CA ASN A 51 9.24 6.75 -8.26
C ASN A 51 10.38 6.89 -7.25
N LYS A 52 10.07 7.12 -5.97
CA LYS A 52 11.09 7.34 -4.92
C LYS A 52 11.76 6.04 -4.49
N TYR A 53 11.00 4.96 -4.33
CA TYR A 53 11.47 3.74 -3.68
C TYR A 53 11.49 2.52 -4.60
N ASN A 54 11.10 2.67 -5.86
CA ASN A 54 10.97 1.60 -6.85
C ASN A 54 10.13 0.43 -6.31
N ILE A 55 8.94 0.75 -5.77
CA ILE A 55 7.93 -0.22 -5.32
C ILE A 55 6.96 -0.48 -6.47
N PRO A 56 6.70 -1.73 -6.87
CA PRO A 56 5.73 -2.04 -7.93
C PRO A 56 4.37 -1.42 -7.65
N ILE A 57 3.72 -0.87 -8.67
CA ILE A 57 2.41 -0.19 -8.54
C ILE A 57 1.35 -1.19 -8.07
N GLU A 58 1.45 -2.43 -8.53
CA GLU A 58 0.58 -3.56 -8.20
C GLU A 58 0.57 -3.87 -6.69
N ALA A 59 1.67 -3.57 -5.98
CA ALA A 59 1.78 -3.80 -4.55
C ALA A 59 0.77 -2.97 -3.73
N PHE A 60 0.26 -1.86 -4.28
CA PHE A 60 -0.74 -1.00 -3.63
C PHE A 60 -2.18 -1.50 -3.81
N PHE A 61 -2.39 -2.45 -4.71
CA PHE A 61 -3.73 -2.93 -5.09
C PHE A 61 -3.93 -4.42 -4.77
N TYR A 62 -2.94 -5.06 -4.16
CA TYR A 62 -3.05 -6.47 -3.81
C TYR A 62 -4.04 -6.63 -2.65
N ASP A 63 -5.23 -7.13 -2.96
CA ASP A 63 -6.22 -7.50 -1.96
C ASP A 63 -6.29 -9.03 -1.88
N ASN A 64 -6.32 -9.59 -0.67
CA ASN A 64 -6.43 -11.04 -0.46
C ASN A 64 -7.83 -11.60 -0.80
N THR A 65 -8.57 -10.96 -1.72
CA THR A 65 -9.96 -11.32 -2.07
C THR A 65 -10.07 -12.36 -3.18
N GLU A 66 -9.01 -13.09 -3.53
CA GLU A 66 -9.11 -14.28 -4.40
C GLU A 66 -9.86 -15.47 -3.75
N ASN A 67 -10.60 -15.27 -2.65
CA ASN A 67 -11.55 -16.25 -2.12
C ASN A 67 -12.95 -15.64 -2.02
N LYS A 68 -13.74 -15.81 -3.10
CA LYS A 68 -15.19 -15.60 -3.33
C LYS A 68 -15.32 -14.82 -4.65
N ASP A 69 -15.27 -15.47 -5.82
CA ASP A 69 -16.51 -15.94 -6.46
C ASP A 69 -16.23 -16.93 -7.62
N ASN A 70 -15.46 -17.99 -7.38
CA ASN A 70 -15.61 -19.21 -8.20
C ASN A 70 -16.83 -19.99 -7.70
N LYS A 71 -18.03 -19.42 -7.89
CA LYS A 71 -19.22 -20.26 -8.06
C LYS A 71 -19.27 -20.63 -9.53
N ASP A 72 -18.51 -21.67 -9.87
CA ASP A 72 -18.92 -22.58 -10.93
C ASP A 72 -20.31 -23.10 -10.54
N PHE A 73 -21.36 -22.44 -11.04
CA PHE A 73 -22.67 -23.05 -11.11
C PHE A 73 -22.63 -24.03 -12.28
N LEU A 74 -22.37 -25.29 -11.92
CA LEU A 74 -22.82 -26.48 -12.65
C LEU A 74 -24.34 -26.44 -12.86
#